data_AF-A0A3C1UKE8-F1
#
_entry.id   AF-A0A3C1UKE8-F1
#
_cell.length_a   1.000
_cell.length_b   1.000
_cell.length_c   1.000
_cell.angle_alpha   90.00
_cell.angle_beta   90.00
_cell.angle_gamma   90.00
#
_symmetry.space_group_name_H-M   'P 1'
#
loop_
_entity.id
_entity.type
_entity.pdbx_description
1 polymer ?
#
loop_
_entity_poly.entity_id
_entity_poly.type
_entity_poly.pdbx_seq_one_letter_code
_entity_poly.pdbx_strand_id
1 'polypeptide(L)'
;MICLSFANEDELRNIASLALSSLDRLNGDCCSCLRFGSDRREGTTYRIGLVDRSLIRLQTSLQRLIDHPDQHHSLSRSLTEVEPDLAVMLPGEALIPFDHLSELARFMPSVKALLEFVDASSDGDSLLGDSLHPAWGELLSDSEIAILQETANHHDNATKSLFVVSVAYFGLLRTLGLTPSALVGHSTGEINALMLAGGLNCDDISDVQAVLRAFDELYADSTYLDELVEGTVVLVSGLSDVRLDECLSEVDDLYLISDNSPSHRLIFSQKRGFDQLSALIGEYGGFVLPTPLDRAYHTPLFSAGSKVMNNFYKKLSLSPLRYNVYSCCSTEQYPSSPCDQVQLLVQQWIEPVRFRQVLLNMYRDGQRLFLELNASRTLLGFAESTFRGFQDVSLLSTGSSKQSESIDAFAQAIMALWLRGMEVNWDKWDDLFAFSDLLSLPEIVRPSHAVSISHELYQFSSEDYKAAWSSASCSEPSSDCSSSDQEYVAPQTSTKTLVPGNPLNAIAQHQQAMRRVLDSLDRNTLILLDRMKNDSST
;
A
#
# COMPACT_ATOMS: atom_id res chain seq x y z
N MET A 1 15.34 -5.69 6.01
CA MET A 1 15.28 -5.27 4.58
C MET A 1 16.61 -4.63 4.19
N ILE A 2 17.06 -4.77 2.94
CA ILE A 2 18.32 -4.18 2.44
C ILE A 2 18.09 -3.49 1.10
N CYS A 3 18.38 -2.20 1.01
CA CYS A 3 18.25 -1.37 -0.19
C CYS A 3 19.63 -0.88 -0.64
N LEU A 4 20.07 -1.26 -1.84
CA LEU A 4 21.37 -0.89 -2.40
C LEU A 4 21.18 -0.16 -3.73
N SER A 5 21.71 1.05 -3.88
CA SER A 5 21.83 1.72 -5.18
C SER A 5 23.30 1.91 -5.57
N PHE A 6 23.57 1.87 -6.88
CA PHE A 6 24.92 1.89 -7.42
C PHE A 6 24.93 2.31 -8.90
N ALA A 7 26.08 2.75 -9.40
CA ALA A 7 26.29 3.13 -10.79
C ALA A 7 26.86 1.98 -11.65
N ASN A 8 27.67 1.10 -11.07
CA ASN A 8 28.34 0.00 -11.78
C ASN A 8 28.58 -1.23 -10.87
N GLU A 9 29.03 -2.34 -11.47
CA GLU A 9 29.29 -3.61 -10.76
C GLU A 9 30.34 -3.49 -9.65
N ASP A 10 31.40 -2.70 -9.84
CA ASP A 10 32.44 -2.53 -8.81
C ASP A 10 31.87 -1.81 -7.58
N GLU A 11 31.05 -0.79 -7.79
CA GLU A 11 30.34 -0.10 -6.72
C GLU A 11 29.33 -1.03 -6.03
N LEU A 12 28.61 -1.87 -6.78
CA LEU A 12 27.75 -2.91 -6.21
C LEU A 12 28.53 -3.85 -5.29
N ARG A 13 29.67 -4.40 -5.73
CA ARG A 13 30.48 -5.31 -4.92
C ARG A 13 30.96 -4.64 -3.63
N ASN A 14 31.40 -3.38 -3.72
CA ASN A 14 31.84 -2.60 -2.56
C ASN A 14 30.71 -2.36 -1.56
N ILE A 15 29.55 -1.89 -2.04
CA ILE A 15 28.39 -1.61 -1.19
C ILE A 15 27.81 -2.90 -0.59
N ALA A 16 27.72 -3.98 -1.36
CA ALA A 16 27.26 -5.27 -0.87
C ALA A 16 28.19 -5.86 0.20
N SER A 17 29.52 -5.69 0.04
CA SER A 17 30.50 -6.08 1.06
C SER A 17 30.37 -5.28 2.35
N LEU A 18 30.13 -3.96 2.23
CA LEU A 18 29.84 -3.10 3.38
C LEU A 18 28.56 -3.57 4.09
N ALA A 19 27.47 -3.79 3.34
CA ALA A 19 26.21 -4.28 3.88
C ALA A 19 26.38 -5.63 4.61
N LEU A 20 27.14 -6.56 4.03
CA LEU A 20 27.43 -7.85 4.65
C LEU A 20 28.18 -7.68 5.98
N SER A 21 29.22 -6.84 6.00
CA SER A 21 29.99 -6.55 7.22
C SER A 21 29.18 -5.81 8.29
N SER A 22 28.15 -5.06 7.89
CA SER A 22 27.21 -4.40 8.80
C SER A 22 26.21 -5.38 9.40
N LEU A 23 25.70 -6.34 8.61
CA LEU A 23 24.81 -7.39 9.12
C LEU A 23 25.46 -8.23 10.22
N ASP A 24 26.75 -8.54 10.09
CA ASP A 24 27.50 -9.30 11.11
C ASP A 24 27.54 -8.57 12.46
N ARG A 25 27.41 -7.23 12.46
CA ARG A 25 27.39 -6.40 13.66
C ARG A 25 25.98 -6.21 14.25
N LEU A 26 24.94 -6.47 13.46
CA LEU A 26 23.54 -6.29 13.87
C LEU A 26 23.01 -7.42 14.77
N ASN A 27 23.75 -8.53 14.89
CA ASN A 27 23.46 -9.65 15.80
C ASN A 27 21.97 -10.11 15.80
N GLY A 28 21.30 -10.05 14.64
CA GLY A 28 19.92 -10.51 14.47
C GLY A 28 18.82 -9.49 14.76
N ASP A 29 19.13 -8.21 14.89
CA ASP A 29 18.11 -7.16 15.01
C ASP A 29 17.20 -7.08 13.76
N CYS A 30 15.90 -7.19 14.00
CA CYS A 30 14.86 -7.41 13.00
C CYS A 30 14.16 -6.12 12.51
N CYS A 31 14.40 -4.98 13.16
CA CYS A 31 13.70 -3.73 12.86
C CYS A 31 14.45 -2.81 11.88
N SER A 32 15.73 -3.07 11.62
CA SER A 32 16.55 -2.17 10.81
C SER A 32 16.46 -2.47 9.29
N CYS A 33 16.20 -1.42 8.51
CA CYS A 33 16.49 -1.44 7.08
C CYS A 33 17.95 -1.00 6.87
N LEU A 34 18.77 -1.86 6.27
CA LEU A 34 20.10 -1.47 5.81
C LEU A 34 19.97 -0.72 4.47
N ARG A 35 20.46 0.52 4.43
CA ARG A 35 20.28 1.40 3.29
C ARG A 35 21.61 1.98 2.87
N PHE A 36 22.00 1.68 1.64
CA PHE A 36 23.24 2.16 1.05
C PHE A 36 22.91 2.83 -0.28
N GLY A 37 23.07 4.15 -0.33
CA GLY A 37 22.73 4.95 -1.51
C GLY A 37 21.22 5.02 -1.80
N SER A 38 20.35 4.78 -0.83
CA SER A 38 18.90 4.62 -1.07
C SER A 38 18.19 5.83 -1.68
N ASP A 39 18.79 7.02 -1.58
CA ASP A 39 18.26 8.27 -2.12
C ASP A 39 18.61 8.42 -3.61
N ARG A 40 17.73 9.06 -4.40
CA ARG A 40 18.00 9.38 -5.80
C ARG A 40 19.27 10.23 -5.95
N ARG A 41 20.20 9.80 -6.81
CA ARG A 41 21.41 10.56 -7.17
C ARG A 41 21.50 10.73 -8.67
N GLU A 42 22.06 11.85 -9.12
CA GLU A 42 22.55 11.96 -10.51
C GLU A 42 23.61 10.85 -10.74
N GLY A 43 23.41 10.01 -11.76
CA GLY A 43 24.33 8.93 -12.13
C GLY A 43 24.10 7.57 -11.47
N THR A 44 23.25 7.44 -10.44
CA THR A 44 22.83 6.10 -9.95
C THR A 44 21.92 5.43 -10.96
N THR A 45 22.37 4.30 -11.52
CA THR A 45 21.70 3.65 -12.66
C THR A 45 20.93 2.38 -12.24
N TYR A 46 21.26 1.80 -11.08
CA TYR A 46 20.76 0.50 -10.66
C TYR A 46 20.33 0.50 -9.19
N ARG A 47 19.28 -0.28 -8.89
CA ARG A 47 18.75 -0.52 -7.54
C ARG A 47 18.61 -2.04 -7.32
N ILE A 48 19.01 -2.53 -6.16
CA ILE A 48 18.79 -3.90 -5.68
C ILE A 48 18.12 -3.87 -4.30
N GLY A 49 17.13 -4.73 -4.15
CA GLY A 49 16.36 -4.90 -2.94
C GLY A 49 16.39 -6.34 -2.42
N LEU A 50 16.63 -6.53 -1.12
CA LEU A 50 16.52 -7.82 -0.45
C LEU A 50 15.57 -7.72 0.75
N VAL A 51 14.59 -8.62 0.81
CA VAL A 51 13.62 -8.74 1.91
C VAL A 51 13.60 -10.19 2.36
N ASP A 52 13.97 -10.44 3.61
CA ASP A 52 13.92 -11.77 4.23
C ASP A 52 13.98 -11.62 5.77
N ARG A 53 13.27 -12.48 6.50
CA ARG A 53 13.33 -12.57 7.98
C ARG A 53 14.62 -13.23 8.49
N SER A 54 15.30 -14.02 7.66
CA SER A 54 16.50 -14.75 8.04
C SER A 54 17.75 -13.95 7.71
N LEU A 55 18.48 -13.58 8.76
CA LEU A 55 19.80 -12.96 8.64
C LEU A 55 20.74 -13.79 7.75
N ILE A 56 20.74 -15.12 7.92
CA ILE A 56 21.58 -16.04 7.14
C ILE A 56 21.22 -16.00 5.64
N ARG A 57 19.93 -15.92 5.30
CA ARG A 57 19.50 -15.81 3.89
C ARG A 57 19.87 -14.45 3.30
N LEU A 58 19.79 -13.37 4.07
CA LEU A 58 20.27 -12.05 3.65
C LEU A 58 21.79 -12.06 3.42
N GLN A 59 22.58 -12.59 4.36
CA GLN A 59 24.04 -12.73 4.22
C GLN A 59 24.41 -13.56 2.99
N THR A 60 23.73 -14.70 2.79
CA THR A 60 23.94 -15.56 1.62
C THR A 60 23.61 -14.83 0.32
N SER A 61 22.54 -14.04 0.29
CA SER A 61 22.13 -13.27 -0.89
C SER A 61 23.13 -12.17 -1.21
N LEU A 62 23.64 -11.45 -0.19
CA LEU A 62 24.71 -10.47 -0.36
C LEU A 62 26.01 -11.11 -0.83
N GLN A 63 26.41 -12.26 -0.27
CA GLN A 63 27.62 -12.96 -0.71
C GLN A 63 27.50 -13.37 -2.19
N ARG A 64 26.33 -13.84 -2.63
CA ARG A 64 26.08 -14.13 -4.05
C ARG A 64 26.17 -12.88 -4.93
N LEU A 65 25.66 -11.73 -4.48
CA LEU A 65 25.82 -10.46 -5.20
C LEU A 65 27.29 -10.05 -5.31
N ILE A 66 28.08 -10.29 -4.27
CA ILE A 66 29.52 -10.00 -4.27
C ILE A 66 30.26 -10.93 -5.23
N ASP A 67 29.94 -12.23 -5.25
CA ASP A 67 30.66 -13.22 -6.06
C ASP A 67 30.23 -13.16 -7.55
N HIS A 68 28.93 -13.01 -7.79
CA HIS A 68 28.27 -13.14 -9.09
C HIS A 68 27.23 -12.03 -9.34
N PRO A 69 27.65 -10.77 -9.49
CA PRO A 69 26.73 -9.63 -9.67
C PRO A 69 25.81 -9.80 -10.89
N ASP A 70 26.29 -10.42 -11.98
CA ASP A 70 25.56 -10.55 -13.24
C ASP A 70 24.44 -11.60 -13.22
N GLN A 71 24.40 -12.45 -12.19
CA GLN A 71 23.49 -13.60 -12.12
C GLN A 71 22.24 -13.34 -11.28
N HIS A 72 22.05 -12.13 -10.75
CA HIS A 72 20.96 -11.86 -9.82
C HIS A 72 19.68 -11.38 -10.51
N HIS A 73 18.63 -12.21 -10.47
CA HIS A 73 17.33 -11.91 -11.10
C HIS A 73 16.58 -10.71 -10.49
N SER A 74 16.99 -10.22 -9.32
CA SER A 74 16.39 -9.06 -8.62
C SER A 74 17.02 -7.71 -8.98
N LEU A 75 17.88 -7.65 -9.99
CA LEU A 75 18.44 -6.41 -10.52
C LEU A 75 17.33 -5.58 -11.19
N SER A 76 16.96 -4.46 -10.56
CA SER A 76 16.14 -3.44 -11.23
C SER A 76 17.05 -2.34 -11.74
N ARG A 77 17.06 -2.13 -13.06
CA ARG A 77 17.68 -0.95 -13.63
C ARG A 77 16.70 0.21 -13.44
N SER A 78 17.03 1.13 -12.54
CA SER A 78 16.28 2.37 -12.38
C SER A 78 16.64 3.28 -13.55
N LEU A 79 15.90 3.15 -14.64
CA LEU A 79 16.16 3.84 -15.91
C LEU A 79 15.60 5.27 -15.96
N THR A 80 14.82 5.70 -14.97
CA THR A 80 14.04 6.94 -15.10
C THR A 80 14.59 8.06 -14.22
N GLU A 81 14.85 9.22 -14.83
CA GLU A 81 15.13 10.48 -14.14
C GLU A 81 13.86 11.08 -13.50
N VAL A 82 12.68 10.64 -13.95
CA VAL A 82 11.36 11.07 -13.46
C VAL A 82 10.73 9.98 -12.60
N GLU A 83 10.13 10.37 -11.48
CA GLU A 83 9.38 9.45 -10.60
C GLU A 83 8.12 8.97 -11.32
N PRO A 84 7.80 7.66 -11.31
CA PRO A 84 6.61 7.16 -12.01
C PRO A 84 5.32 7.54 -11.27
N ASP A 85 4.25 7.71 -12.02
CA ASP A 85 2.91 7.88 -11.48
C ASP A 85 2.38 6.56 -10.88
N LEU A 86 1.99 6.61 -9.60
CA LEU A 86 1.41 5.49 -8.86
C LEU A 86 -0.11 5.51 -8.90
N ALA A 87 -0.70 4.48 -9.51
CA ALA A 87 -2.11 4.15 -9.41
C ALA A 87 -2.38 3.18 -8.26
N VAL A 88 -3.32 3.51 -7.38
CA VAL A 88 -3.75 2.66 -6.27
C VAL A 88 -5.08 1.99 -6.60
N MET A 89 -5.14 0.66 -6.47
CA MET A 89 -6.35 -0.14 -6.64
C MET A 89 -6.87 -0.58 -5.26
N LEU A 90 -8.14 -0.30 -5.01
CA LEU A 90 -8.82 -0.63 -3.78
C LEU A 90 -9.88 -1.70 -4.07
N PRO A 91 -9.77 -2.90 -3.47
CA PRO A 91 -10.76 -3.96 -3.63
C PRO A 91 -12.14 -3.51 -3.12
N GLY A 92 -13.17 -4.21 -3.60
CA GLY A 92 -14.50 -4.26 -2.99
C GLY A 92 -14.62 -5.46 -2.06
N GLU A 93 -15.85 -5.72 -1.61
CA GLU A 93 -16.16 -6.81 -0.69
C GLU A 93 -15.40 -8.11 -1.03
N ALA A 94 -14.54 -8.53 -0.09
CA ALA A 94 -13.60 -9.63 -0.28
C ALA A 94 -13.35 -10.33 1.05
N LEU A 95 -12.95 -11.59 0.96
CA LEU A 95 -12.52 -12.37 2.12
C LEU A 95 -11.18 -11.83 2.63
N ILE A 96 -11.14 -11.46 3.90
CA ILE A 96 -9.92 -11.03 4.57
C ILE A 96 -9.45 -12.18 5.45
N PRO A 97 -8.21 -12.69 5.28
CA PRO A 97 -7.68 -13.70 6.18
C PRO A 97 -7.71 -13.21 7.62
N PHE A 98 -8.10 -14.11 8.52
CA PHE A 98 -7.95 -13.94 9.95
C PHE A 98 -6.53 -13.46 10.29
N ASP A 99 -6.39 -12.61 11.29
CA ASP A 99 -5.14 -12.05 11.80
C ASP A 99 -4.35 -11.12 10.87
N HIS A 100 -4.84 -10.79 9.67
CA HIS A 100 -4.01 -10.17 8.63
C HIS A 100 -3.23 -8.92 9.08
N LEU A 101 -3.84 -8.03 9.87
CA LEU A 101 -3.19 -6.81 10.36
C LEU A 101 -2.39 -7.02 11.65
N SER A 102 -2.37 -8.22 12.21
CA SER A 102 -1.81 -8.48 13.55
C SER A 102 -0.32 -8.19 13.65
N GLU A 103 0.49 -8.65 12.69
CA GLU A 103 1.92 -8.35 12.69
C GLU A 103 2.17 -6.85 12.52
N LEU A 104 1.44 -6.19 11.62
CA LEU A 104 1.56 -4.74 11.42
C LEU A 104 1.14 -3.98 12.69
N ALA A 105 -0.01 -4.28 13.27
CA ALA A 105 -0.49 -3.66 14.51
C ALA A 105 0.44 -3.91 15.71
N ARG A 106 1.11 -5.07 15.75
CA ARG A 106 2.12 -5.38 16.78
C ARG A 106 3.27 -4.38 16.77
N PHE A 107 3.74 -4.02 15.58
CA PHE A 107 4.97 -3.26 15.41
C PHE A 107 4.73 -1.79 15.07
N MET A 108 3.58 -1.46 14.50
CA MET A 108 3.22 -0.14 13.96
C MET A 108 2.04 0.45 14.73
N PRO A 109 2.28 1.43 15.65
CA PRO A 109 1.24 1.99 16.51
C PRO A 109 0.07 2.62 15.76
N SER A 110 0.32 3.18 14.57
CA SER A 110 -0.73 3.77 13.73
C SER A 110 -1.76 2.74 13.26
N VAL A 111 -1.32 1.51 12.94
CA VAL A 111 -2.20 0.41 12.54
C VAL A 111 -3.02 -0.08 13.72
N LYS A 112 -2.38 -0.20 14.91
CA LYS A 112 -3.09 -0.56 16.14
C LYS A 112 -4.16 0.47 16.51
N ALA A 113 -3.83 1.75 16.48
CA ALA A 113 -4.78 2.82 16.79
C ALA A 113 -5.99 2.81 15.84
N LEU A 114 -5.78 2.53 14.55
CA LEU A 114 -6.85 2.40 13.58
C LEU A 114 -7.81 1.24 13.90
N LEU A 115 -7.28 0.09 14.34
CA LEU A 115 -8.11 -1.05 14.76
C LEU A 115 -8.94 -0.69 16.00
N GLU A 116 -8.31 -0.11 17.03
CA GLU A 116 -9.00 0.34 18.24
C GLU A 116 -10.12 1.35 17.94
N PHE A 117 -9.91 2.23 16.94
CA PHE A 117 -10.92 3.18 16.48
C PHE A 117 -12.15 2.51 15.86
N VAL A 118 -11.92 1.49 15.04
CA VAL A 118 -13.00 0.79 14.33
C VAL A 118 -13.83 -0.02 15.31
N ASP A 119 -13.17 -0.64 16.30
CA ASP A 119 -13.86 -1.35 17.39
C ASP A 119 -14.73 -0.40 18.21
N ALA A 120 -14.18 0.75 18.60
CA ALA A 120 -14.94 1.78 19.32
C ALA A 120 -16.09 2.40 18.50
N SER A 121 -16.00 2.31 17.18
CA SER A 121 -17.00 2.84 16.24
C SER A 121 -18.10 1.84 15.88
N SER A 122 -17.91 0.58 16.24
CA SER A 122 -18.89 -0.48 16.06
C SER A 122 -19.82 -0.53 17.29
N ASP A 123 -21.09 -0.86 17.09
CA ASP A 123 -21.95 -1.23 18.22
C ASP A 123 -21.31 -2.44 18.91
N GLY A 124 -21.14 -2.40 20.23
CA GLY A 124 -20.19 -3.22 21.04
C GLY A 124 -20.26 -4.75 20.96
N ASP A 125 -21.03 -5.31 20.02
CA ASP A 125 -21.09 -6.73 19.65
C ASP A 125 -20.18 -7.09 18.45
N SER A 126 -19.47 -6.12 17.87
CA SER A 126 -18.58 -6.37 16.73
C SER A 126 -17.24 -7.00 17.15
N LEU A 127 -17.00 -8.25 16.74
CA LEU A 127 -15.71 -8.95 16.89
C LEU A 127 -14.69 -8.58 15.80
N LEU A 128 -14.85 -7.43 15.14
CA LEU A 128 -14.06 -7.08 13.96
C LEU A 128 -12.57 -6.90 14.30
N GLY A 129 -12.25 -6.15 15.35
CA GLY A 129 -10.89 -6.02 15.86
C GLY A 129 -10.30 -7.35 16.28
N ASP A 130 -11.05 -8.18 17.00
CA ASP A 130 -10.61 -9.53 17.41
C ASP A 130 -10.35 -10.45 16.20
N SER A 131 -11.05 -10.24 15.09
CA SER A 131 -10.86 -11.02 13.85
C SER A 131 -9.63 -10.59 13.04
N LEU A 132 -9.30 -9.30 13.03
CA LEU A 132 -8.15 -8.73 12.32
C LEU A 132 -6.88 -8.70 13.18
N HIS A 133 -7.06 -8.67 14.50
CA HIS A 133 -6.06 -8.51 15.55
C HIS A 133 -6.54 -9.12 16.89
N PRO A 134 -6.49 -10.46 17.03
CA PRO A 134 -6.89 -11.11 18.28
C PRO A 134 -6.02 -10.64 19.47
N ALA A 135 -6.64 -10.53 20.64
CA ALA A 135 -5.95 -10.18 21.88
C ALA A 135 -4.77 -11.13 22.15
N TRP A 136 -3.58 -10.55 22.31
CA TRP A 136 -2.33 -11.29 22.44
C TRP A 136 -2.31 -12.16 23.70
N GLY A 137 -2.11 -13.47 23.51
CA GLY A 137 -1.87 -14.42 24.61
C GLY A 137 -2.93 -15.52 24.74
N GLU A 138 -4.04 -15.40 24.03
CA GLU A 138 -5.03 -16.48 23.94
C GLU A 138 -4.63 -17.45 22.83
N LEU A 139 -4.34 -18.70 23.22
CA LEU A 139 -4.26 -19.81 22.27
C LEU A 139 -5.69 -20.13 21.83
N LEU A 140 -6.12 -19.50 20.74
CA LEU A 140 -7.40 -19.81 20.11
C LEU A 140 -7.36 -21.22 19.52
N SER A 141 -8.41 -21.98 19.74
CA SER A 141 -8.67 -23.24 19.07
C SER A 141 -9.00 -23.03 17.59
N ASP A 142 -8.80 -24.07 16.77
CA ASP A 142 -9.19 -24.04 15.34
C ASP A 142 -10.67 -23.67 15.14
N SER A 143 -11.54 -24.06 16.08
CA SER A 143 -12.96 -23.69 16.08
C SER A 143 -13.20 -22.21 16.34
N GLU A 144 -12.45 -21.61 17.27
CA GLU A 144 -12.56 -20.17 17.56
C GLU A 144 -12.03 -19.35 16.37
N ILE A 145 -10.92 -19.78 15.76
CA ILE A 145 -10.39 -19.17 14.54
C ILE A 145 -11.43 -19.25 13.40
N ALA A 146 -12.08 -20.40 13.22
CA ALA A 146 -13.12 -20.56 12.19
C ALA A 146 -14.31 -19.61 12.41
N ILE A 147 -14.77 -19.45 13.66
CA ILE A 147 -15.86 -18.52 14.02
C ILE A 147 -15.46 -17.07 13.74
N LEU A 148 -14.25 -16.66 14.13
CA LEU A 148 -13.77 -15.30 13.89
C LEU A 148 -13.56 -15.03 12.39
N GLN A 149 -13.07 -16.03 11.65
CA GLN A 149 -12.92 -15.95 10.19
C GLN A 149 -14.28 -15.83 9.50
N GLU A 150 -15.28 -16.60 9.92
CA GLU A 150 -16.66 -16.49 9.42
C GLU A 150 -17.27 -15.13 9.77
N THR A 151 -17.03 -14.65 10.99
CA THR A 151 -17.49 -13.33 11.43
C THR A 151 -16.90 -12.20 10.60
N ALA A 152 -15.59 -12.22 10.33
CA ALA A 152 -14.91 -11.25 9.46
C ALA A 152 -15.43 -11.28 8.02
N ASN A 153 -15.80 -12.47 7.54
CA ASN A 153 -16.26 -12.69 6.18
C ASN A 153 -17.77 -12.53 6.01
N HIS A 154 -18.53 -12.30 7.08
CA HIS A 154 -19.93 -11.92 6.98
C HIS A 154 -20.02 -10.56 6.28
N HIS A 155 -20.94 -10.40 5.32
CA HIS A 155 -21.00 -9.29 4.36
C HIS A 155 -20.76 -7.89 4.98
N ASP A 156 -21.41 -7.63 6.11
CA ASP A 156 -21.34 -6.40 6.92
C ASP A 156 -19.91 -6.13 7.43
N ASN A 157 -19.26 -7.18 7.95
CA ASN A 157 -17.90 -7.12 8.50
C ASN A 157 -16.82 -7.20 7.44
N ALA A 158 -17.07 -7.84 6.30
CA ALA A 158 -16.11 -7.96 5.22
C ALA A 158 -15.79 -6.57 4.63
N THR A 159 -16.82 -5.73 4.44
CA THR A 159 -16.64 -4.38 3.92
C THR A 159 -15.93 -3.46 4.93
N LYS A 160 -16.26 -3.59 6.22
CA LYS A 160 -15.55 -2.87 7.30
C LYS A 160 -14.10 -3.31 7.42
N SER A 161 -13.83 -4.62 7.41
CA SER A 161 -12.46 -5.17 7.44
C SER A 161 -11.62 -4.59 6.32
N LEU A 162 -12.20 -4.53 5.13
CA LEU A 162 -11.53 -4.02 3.95
C LEU A 162 -11.23 -2.54 4.01
N PHE A 163 -12.16 -1.75 4.56
CA PHE A 163 -11.92 -0.35 4.90
C PHE A 163 -10.68 -0.22 5.79
N VAL A 164 -10.61 -0.97 6.90
CA VAL A 164 -9.49 -0.91 7.83
C VAL A 164 -8.17 -1.25 7.14
N VAL A 165 -8.14 -2.35 6.40
CA VAL A 165 -6.95 -2.81 5.67
C VAL A 165 -6.48 -1.75 4.67
N SER A 166 -7.40 -1.21 3.87
CA SER A 166 -7.09 -0.20 2.85
C SER A 166 -6.55 1.08 3.48
N VAL A 167 -7.19 1.57 4.54
CA VAL A 167 -6.78 2.79 5.26
C VAL A 167 -5.45 2.59 5.97
N ALA A 168 -5.22 1.42 6.59
CA ALA A 168 -3.96 1.08 7.22
C ALA A 168 -2.79 1.15 6.22
N TYR A 169 -2.89 0.41 5.12
CA TYR A 169 -1.84 0.41 4.10
C TYR A 169 -1.64 1.78 3.47
N PHE A 170 -2.72 2.50 3.16
CA PHE A 170 -2.62 3.85 2.60
C PHE A 170 -1.92 4.83 3.55
N GLY A 171 -2.26 4.78 4.85
CA GLY A 171 -1.62 5.62 5.87
C GLY A 171 -0.12 5.32 6.02
N LEU A 172 0.26 4.04 5.95
CA LEU A 172 1.67 3.63 5.96
C LEU A 172 2.42 4.14 4.71
N LEU A 173 1.83 4.01 3.52
CA LEU A 173 2.41 4.53 2.27
C LEU A 173 2.62 6.05 2.34
N ARG A 174 1.61 6.79 2.80
CA ARG A 174 1.68 8.24 2.98
C ARG A 174 2.79 8.66 3.95
N THR A 175 2.95 7.92 5.05
CA THR A 175 4.04 8.14 6.02
C THR A 175 5.41 7.99 5.37
N LEU A 176 5.53 7.05 4.43
CA LEU A 176 6.73 6.84 3.63
C LEU A 176 6.88 7.82 2.44
N GLY A 177 6.02 8.84 2.33
CA GLY A 177 6.06 9.81 1.23
C GLY A 177 5.52 9.30 -0.10
N LEU A 178 4.97 8.08 -0.14
CA LEU A 178 4.41 7.48 -1.34
C LEU A 178 2.96 7.97 -1.53
N THR A 179 2.76 8.87 -2.49
CA THR A 179 1.45 9.44 -2.81
C THR A 179 0.96 8.93 -4.16
N PRO A 180 -0.32 8.52 -4.28
CA PRO A 180 -0.87 8.15 -5.57
C PRO A 180 -1.07 9.37 -6.47
N SER A 181 -1.00 9.17 -7.78
CA SER A 181 -1.53 10.10 -8.78
C SER A 181 -2.97 9.76 -9.17
N ALA A 182 -3.37 8.50 -9.02
CA ALA A 182 -4.72 8.01 -9.29
C ALA A 182 -5.17 6.91 -8.32
N LEU A 183 -6.47 6.81 -8.09
CA LEU A 183 -7.11 5.73 -7.34
C LEU A 183 -8.26 5.14 -8.15
N VAL A 184 -8.51 3.86 -7.97
CA VAL A 184 -9.73 3.17 -8.43
C VAL A 184 -10.23 2.25 -7.31
N GLY A 185 -11.52 2.32 -7.03
CA GLY A 185 -12.18 1.35 -6.16
C GLY A 185 -12.98 0.35 -6.98
N HIS A 186 -12.93 -0.92 -6.62
CA HIS A 186 -13.82 -1.95 -7.17
C HIS A 186 -15.07 -2.03 -6.30
N SER A 187 -16.26 -1.80 -6.86
CA SER A 187 -17.52 -1.88 -6.11
C SER A 187 -17.48 -1.04 -4.82
N THR A 188 -17.73 -1.63 -3.65
CA THR A 188 -17.65 -0.98 -2.33
C THR A 188 -16.29 -0.33 -2.03
N GLY A 189 -15.23 -0.67 -2.76
CA GLY A 189 -13.95 0.05 -2.72
C GLY A 189 -14.01 1.49 -3.22
N GLU A 190 -15.04 1.91 -4.00
CA GLU A 190 -15.14 3.28 -4.53
C GLU A 190 -15.31 4.33 -3.43
N ILE A 191 -16.07 4.03 -2.36
CA ILE A 191 -16.17 4.96 -1.22
C ILE A 191 -14.82 5.11 -0.49
N ASN A 192 -14.04 4.02 -0.40
CA ASN A 192 -12.69 4.07 0.16
C ASN A 192 -11.78 4.92 -0.73
N ALA A 193 -11.87 4.80 -2.05
CA ALA A 193 -11.08 5.60 -2.99
C ALA A 193 -11.36 7.10 -2.83
N LEU A 194 -12.64 7.48 -2.74
CA LEU A 194 -13.05 8.86 -2.52
C LEU A 194 -12.58 9.39 -1.17
N MET A 195 -12.74 8.60 -0.11
CA MET A 195 -12.26 8.97 1.23
C MET A 195 -10.75 9.21 1.24
N LEU A 196 -9.96 8.26 0.70
CA LEU A 196 -8.50 8.35 0.67
C LEU A 196 -8.00 9.49 -0.23
N ALA A 197 -8.81 9.90 -1.22
CA ALA A 197 -8.58 11.11 -2.01
C ALA A 197 -8.99 12.41 -1.30
N GLY A 198 -9.40 12.36 -0.03
CA GLY A 198 -9.86 13.52 0.74
C GLY A 198 -11.25 14.00 0.36
N GLY A 199 -12.01 13.18 -0.37
CA GLY A 199 -13.41 13.44 -0.72
C GLY A 199 -14.31 13.37 0.50
N LEU A 200 -14.00 12.55 1.51
CA LEU A 200 -14.68 12.61 2.80
C LEU A 200 -13.88 13.48 3.76
N ASN A 201 -14.57 14.37 4.48
CA ASN A 201 -13.93 15.15 5.53
C ASN A 201 -13.71 14.28 6.76
N CYS A 202 -12.57 13.59 6.81
CA CYS A 202 -12.23 12.76 7.96
C CYS A 202 -11.90 13.57 9.25
N ASP A 203 -11.99 14.91 9.24
CA ASP A 203 -11.96 15.70 10.47
C ASP A 203 -13.18 15.40 11.36
N ASP A 204 -14.30 14.98 10.76
CA ASP A 204 -15.47 14.49 11.45
C ASP A 204 -15.45 12.96 11.50
N ILE A 205 -15.12 12.42 12.67
CA ILE A 205 -15.15 10.97 12.93
C ILE A 205 -16.52 10.37 12.61
N SER A 206 -17.61 11.15 12.77
CA SER A 206 -18.96 10.66 12.53
C SER A 206 -19.22 10.29 11.07
N ASP A 207 -18.55 10.92 10.10
CA ASP A 207 -18.67 10.57 8.68
C ASP A 207 -18.04 9.20 8.39
N VAL A 208 -16.88 8.93 8.98
CA VAL A 208 -16.22 7.61 8.87
C VAL A 208 -17.08 6.53 9.52
N GLN A 209 -17.59 6.80 10.73
CA GLN A 209 -18.49 5.88 11.40
C GLN A 209 -19.79 5.64 10.63
N ALA A 210 -20.31 6.68 9.98
CA ALA A 210 -21.49 6.55 9.13
C ALA A 210 -21.21 5.63 7.93
N VAL A 211 -20.05 5.75 7.27
CA VAL A 211 -19.62 4.80 6.20
C VAL A 211 -19.56 3.37 6.71
N LEU A 212 -18.98 3.15 7.89
CA LEU A 212 -18.88 1.81 8.48
C LEU A 212 -20.26 1.22 8.78
N ARG A 213 -21.23 2.03 9.26
CA ARG A 213 -22.60 1.59 9.56
C ARG A 213 -23.54 1.51 8.37
N ALA A 214 -23.19 2.13 7.24
CA ALA A 214 -24.06 2.21 6.06
C ALA A 214 -24.46 0.83 5.53
N PHE A 215 -23.55 -0.15 5.61
CA PHE A 215 -23.79 -1.52 5.17
C PHE A 215 -24.71 -2.26 6.16
N ASP A 216 -24.56 -2.03 7.46
CA ASP A 216 -25.48 -2.58 8.47
C ASP A 216 -26.91 -2.06 8.23
N GLU A 217 -27.06 -0.76 7.94
CA GLU A 217 -28.36 -0.17 7.60
C GLU A 217 -28.95 -0.79 6.32
N LEU A 218 -28.12 -1.03 5.29
CA LEU A 218 -28.55 -1.69 4.07
C LEU A 218 -29.09 -3.10 4.33
N TYR A 219 -28.35 -3.91 5.09
CA TYR A 219 -28.72 -5.32 5.33
C TYR A 219 -29.86 -5.48 6.35
N ALA A 220 -30.12 -4.47 7.19
CA ALA A 220 -31.25 -4.44 8.10
C ALA A 220 -32.53 -3.81 7.51
N ASP A 221 -32.46 -3.17 6.33
CA ASP A 221 -33.60 -2.46 5.75
C ASP A 221 -34.68 -3.42 5.21
N SER A 222 -35.86 -3.38 5.82
CA SER A 222 -37.00 -4.23 5.43
C SER A 222 -37.48 -4.03 4.00
N THR A 223 -37.39 -2.80 3.45
CA THR A 223 -37.84 -2.52 2.07
C THR A 223 -36.91 -3.19 1.07
N TYR A 224 -35.61 -3.11 1.33
CA TYR A 224 -34.61 -3.83 0.54
C TYR A 224 -34.80 -5.35 0.63
N LEU A 225 -34.99 -5.89 1.84
CA LEU A 225 -35.17 -7.33 2.05
C LEU A 225 -36.43 -7.88 1.34
N ASP A 226 -37.52 -7.13 1.33
CA ASP A 226 -38.79 -7.51 0.67
C ASP A 226 -38.69 -7.47 -0.87
N GLU A 227 -37.79 -6.66 -1.43
CA GLU A 227 -37.57 -6.52 -2.88
C GLU A 227 -36.42 -7.40 -3.42
N LEU A 228 -35.87 -8.31 -2.59
CA LEU A 228 -34.82 -9.23 -3.02
C LEU A 228 -35.28 -10.15 -4.14
N VAL A 229 -34.53 -10.14 -5.24
CA VAL A 229 -34.74 -11.07 -6.35
C VAL A 229 -33.92 -12.33 -6.11
N GLU A 230 -34.60 -13.49 -6.10
CA GLU A 230 -33.92 -14.79 -6.01
C GLU A 230 -33.13 -15.09 -7.29
N GLY A 231 -31.87 -15.50 -7.11
CA GLY A 231 -31.01 -15.90 -8.21
C GLY A 231 -29.67 -16.44 -7.71
N THR A 232 -28.72 -16.53 -8.63
CA THR A 232 -27.37 -17.00 -8.35
C THR A 232 -26.38 -16.14 -9.12
N VAL A 233 -25.31 -15.72 -8.45
CA VAL A 233 -24.19 -15.07 -9.12
C VAL A 233 -23.24 -16.14 -9.63
N VAL A 234 -22.91 -16.07 -10.91
CA VAL A 234 -22.00 -16.99 -11.56
C VAL A 234 -20.77 -16.27 -12.11
N LEU A 235 -19.63 -16.96 -12.01
CA LEU A 235 -18.41 -16.63 -12.71
C LEU A 235 -18.46 -17.22 -14.12
N VAL A 236 -18.25 -16.37 -15.12
CA VAL A 236 -18.06 -16.74 -16.51
C VAL A 236 -16.62 -16.46 -16.94
N SER A 237 -16.03 -17.45 -17.62
CA SER A 237 -14.68 -17.37 -18.16
C SER A 237 -14.53 -18.20 -19.44
N GLY A 238 -13.41 -18.00 -20.14
CA GLY A 238 -13.07 -18.75 -21.36
C GLY A 238 -13.74 -18.24 -22.64
N LEU A 239 -14.46 -17.11 -22.59
CA LEU A 239 -15.11 -16.50 -23.75
C LEU A 239 -14.49 -15.14 -24.11
N SER A 240 -14.55 -14.81 -25.41
CA SER A 240 -14.32 -13.44 -25.88
C SER A 240 -15.51 -12.54 -25.53
N ASP A 241 -15.28 -11.23 -25.51
CA ASP A 241 -16.33 -10.24 -25.24
C ASP A 241 -17.53 -10.43 -26.18
N VAL A 242 -17.27 -10.55 -27.49
CA VAL A 242 -18.30 -10.76 -28.51
C VAL A 242 -19.14 -12.02 -28.24
N ARG A 243 -18.49 -13.14 -27.89
CA ARG A 243 -19.22 -14.40 -27.63
C ARG A 243 -20.04 -14.33 -26.36
N LEU A 244 -19.54 -13.65 -25.33
CA LEU A 244 -20.31 -13.46 -24.12
C LEU A 244 -21.53 -12.57 -24.37
N ASP A 245 -21.38 -11.47 -25.10
CA ASP A 245 -22.48 -10.57 -25.43
C ASP A 245 -23.58 -11.29 -26.24
N GLU A 246 -23.18 -12.14 -27.20
CA GLU A 246 -24.11 -13.00 -27.93
C GLU A 246 -24.85 -13.95 -26.97
N CYS A 247 -24.14 -14.64 -26.07
CA CYS A 247 -24.77 -15.54 -25.09
C CYS A 247 -25.76 -14.81 -24.18
N LEU A 248 -25.40 -13.61 -23.70
CA LEU A 248 -26.25 -12.81 -22.82
C LEU A 248 -27.48 -12.25 -23.55
N SER A 249 -27.43 -12.12 -24.88
CA SER A 249 -28.57 -11.67 -25.67
C SER A 249 -29.57 -12.78 -25.99
N GLU A 250 -29.17 -14.06 -25.90
CA GLU A 250 -30.02 -15.22 -26.20
C GLU A 250 -30.80 -15.74 -24.99
N VAL A 251 -30.40 -15.34 -23.77
CA VAL A 251 -30.96 -15.82 -22.52
C VAL A 251 -31.52 -14.65 -21.72
N ASP A 252 -32.83 -14.68 -21.46
CA ASP A 252 -33.50 -13.70 -20.60
C ASP A 252 -33.02 -13.82 -19.14
N ASP A 253 -33.27 -12.78 -18.34
CA ASP A 253 -33.03 -12.73 -16.90
C ASP A 253 -31.55 -12.92 -16.47
N LEU A 254 -30.62 -12.51 -17.35
CA LEU A 254 -29.19 -12.41 -17.07
C LEU A 254 -28.75 -10.95 -16.98
N TYR A 255 -27.93 -10.65 -15.98
CA TYR A 255 -27.44 -9.30 -15.73
C TYR A 255 -25.96 -9.33 -15.45
N LEU A 256 -25.17 -8.57 -16.21
CA LEU A 256 -23.74 -8.40 -15.92
C LEU A 256 -23.60 -7.65 -14.58
N ILE A 257 -22.91 -8.27 -13.62
CA ILE A 257 -22.54 -7.62 -12.35
C ILE A 257 -21.18 -6.93 -12.52
N SER A 258 -20.21 -7.64 -13.09
CA SER A 258 -18.86 -7.10 -13.25
C SER A 258 -18.09 -7.68 -14.42
N ASP A 259 -17.36 -6.82 -15.11
CA ASP A 259 -16.30 -7.17 -16.07
C ASP A 259 -14.94 -6.85 -15.43
N ASN A 260 -14.38 -7.84 -14.72
CA ASN A 260 -13.16 -7.65 -13.95
C ASN A 260 -11.91 -7.92 -14.78
N SER A 261 -11.94 -8.93 -15.63
CA SER A 261 -10.86 -9.27 -16.56
C SER A 261 -11.37 -10.20 -17.67
N PRO A 262 -10.60 -10.43 -18.74
CA PRO A 262 -10.99 -11.37 -19.80
C PRO A 262 -11.29 -12.79 -19.31
N SER A 263 -10.74 -13.17 -18.16
CA SER A 263 -10.93 -14.48 -17.54
C SER A 263 -11.89 -14.46 -16.34
N HIS A 264 -12.52 -13.32 -16.01
CA HIS A 264 -13.36 -13.20 -14.84
C HIS A 264 -14.46 -12.15 -15.03
N ARG A 265 -15.69 -12.64 -15.28
CA ARG A 265 -16.89 -11.81 -15.37
C ARG A 265 -17.97 -12.40 -14.48
N LEU A 266 -18.66 -11.58 -13.70
CA LEU A 266 -19.74 -12.03 -12.83
C LEU A 266 -21.09 -11.67 -13.44
N ILE A 267 -22.01 -12.63 -13.41
CA ILE A 267 -23.34 -12.50 -13.99
C ILE A 267 -24.34 -12.94 -12.94
N PHE A 268 -25.33 -12.09 -12.66
CA PHE A 268 -26.50 -12.49 -11.89
C PHE A 268 -27.45 -13.21 -12.83
N SER A 269 -27.81 -14.44 -12.47
CA SER A 269 -28.76 -15.25 -13.19
C SER A 269 -29.93 -15.58 -12.29
N GLN A 270 -31.16 -15.28 -12.73
CA GLN A 270 -32.32 -15.90 -12.12
C GLN A 270 -32.33 -17.40 -12.42
N LYS A 271 -33.07 -18.20 -11.63
CA LYS A 271 -33.02 -19.67 -11.64
C LYS A 271 -33.17 -20.31 -13.04
N ARG A 272 -33.97 -19.72 -13.92
CA ARG A 272 -34.18 -20.21 -15.29
C ARG A 272 -32.99 -19.95 -16.21
N GLY A 273 -32.28 -18.83 -16.02
CA GLY A 273 -31.16 -18.42 -16.87
C GLY A 273 -29.91 -19.28 -16.68
N PHE A 274 -29.72 -19.89 -15.50
CA PHE A 274 -28.47 -20.56 -15.15
C PHE A 274 -28.18 -21.77 -16.04
N ASP A 275 -29.15 -22.69 -16.15
CA ASP A 275 -29.00 -23.92 -16.94
C ASP A 275 -28.82 -23.61 -18.44
N GLN A 276 -29.52 -22.58 -18.92
CA GLN A 276 -29.45 -22.13 -20.32
C GLN A 276 -28.08 -21.49 -20.61
N LEU A 277 -27.63 -20.59 -19.74
CA LEU A 277 -26.33 -19.93 -19.84
C LEU A 277 -25.19 -20.95 -19.79
N SER A 278 -25.24 -21.89 -18.85
CA SER A 278 -24.21 -22.93 -18.69
C SER A 278 -24.11 -23.82 -19.93
N ALA A 279 -25.24 -24.25 -20.49
CA ALA A 279 -25.27 -25.04 -21.72
C ALA A 279 -24.68 -24.26 -22.91
N LEU A 280 -25.13 -23.02 -23.12
CA LEU A 280 -24.72 -22.18 -24.25
C LEU A 280 -23.22 -21.83 -24.19
N ILE A 281 -22.73 -21.42 -23.01
CA ILE A 281 -21.30 -21.11 -22.80
C ILE A 281 -20.44 -22.36 -23.01
N GLY A 282 -20.93 -23.54 -22.59
CA GLY A 282 -20.26 -24.82 -22.79
C GLY A 282 -20.06 -25.17 -24.27
N GLU A 283 -21.00 -24.82 -25.15
CA GLU A 283 -20.87 -25.05 -26.60
C GLU A 283 -19.70 -24.27 -27.22
N TYR A 284 -19.37 -23.11 -26.64
CA TYR A 284 -18.25 -22.27 -27.07
C TYR A 284 -16.93 -22.56 -26.33
N GLY A 285 -16.89 -23.58 -25.47
CA GLY A 285 -15.70 -23.98 -24.71
C GLY A 285 -15.38 -23.08 -23.51
N GLY A 286 -16.31 -22.20 -23.12
CA GLY A 286 -16.23 -21.45 -21.87
C GLY A 286 -16.69 -22.29 -20.67
N PHE A 287 -16.63 -21.70 -19.48
CA PHE A 287 -17.17 -22.33 -18.28
C PHE A 287 -17.90 -21.35 -17.38
N VAL A 288 -18.88 -21.89 -16.65
CA VAL A 288 -19.72 -21.19 -15.69
C VAL A 288 -19.54 -21.86 -14.32
N LEU A 289 -19.25 -21.07 -13.29
CA LEU A 289 -19.11 -21.56 -11.92
C LEU A 289 -20.02 -20.75 -10.98
N PRO A 290 -20.86 -21.37 -10.15
CA PRO A 290 -21.60 -20.64 -9.13
C PRO A 290 -20.64 -20.05 -8.10
N THR A 291 -21.00 -18.88 -7.57
CA THR A 291 -20.25 -18.21 -6.51
C THR A 291 -21.05 -18.19 -5.21
N PRO A 292 -20.43 -17.91 -4.04
CA PRO A 292 -21.15 -17.70 -2.80
C PRO A 292 -22.05 -16.46 -2.78
N LEU A 293 -21.90 -15.55 -3.75
CA LEU A 293 -22.69 -14.33 -3.84
C LEU A 293 -24.11 -14.67 -4.34
N ASP A 294 -25.10 -14.09 -3.67
CA ASP A 294 -26.53 -14.35 -3.92
C ASP A 294 -27.34 -13.07 -4.17
N ARG A 295 -26.70 -11.90 -4.13
CA ARG A 295 -27.32 -10.59 -4.38
C ARG A 295 -27.02 -10.08 -5.79
N ALA A 296 -28.02 -9.43 -6.39
CA ALA A 296 -27.95 -8.84 -7.73
C ALA A 296 -27.29 -7.44 -7.72
N TYR A 297 -26.22 -7.24 -6.95
CA TYR A 297 -25.48 -5.97 -6.92
C TYR A 297 -25.08 -5.54 -8.32
N HIS A 298 -24.99 -4.23 -8.56
CA HIS A 298 -24.53 -3.68 -9.85
C HIS A 298 -25.46 -4.05 -11.01
N THR A 299 -26.73 -4.28 -10.71
CA THR A 299 -27.79 -4.53 -11.71
C THR A 299 -29.02 -3.68 -11.39
N PRO A 300 -29.90 -3.42 -12.38
CA PRO A 300 -31.16 -2.72 -12.14
C PRO A 300 -32.06 -3.37 -11.07
N LEU A 301 -31.88 -4.66 -10.80
CA LEU A 301 -32.62 -5.38 -9.77
C LEU A 301 -32.27 -4.92 -8.35
N PHE A 302 -31.14 -4.22 -8.16
CA PHE A 302 -30.72 -3.68 -6.86
C PHE A 302 -31.27 -2.27 -6.55
N SER A 303 -32.30 -1.82 -7.28
CA SER A 303 -32.81 -0.44 -7.14
C SER A 303 -33.30 -0.09 -5.73
N ALA A 304 -33.85 -1.07 -4.98
CA ALA A 304 -34.26 -0.88 -3.59
C ALA A 304 -33.07 -0.54 -2.69
N GLY A 305 -32.03 -1.37 -2.73
CA GLY A 305 -30.79 -1.16 -1.97
C GLY A 305 -30.08 0.14 -2.35
N SER A 306 -30.06 0.48 -3.65
CA SER A 306 -29.52 1.77 -4.12
C SER A 306 -30.25 2.99 -3.51
N LYS A 307 -31.57 2.91 -3.27
CA LYS A 307 -32.31 3.98 -2.56
C LYS A 307 -31.88 4.10 -1.10
N VAL A 308 -31.65 2.98 -0.42
CA VAL A 308 -31.12 2.98 0.96
C VAL A 308 -29.75 3.64 0.99
N MET A 309 -28.85 3.23 0.09
CA MET A 309 -27.51 3.81 -0.02
C MET A 309 -27.53 5.30 -0.41
N ASN A 310 -28.50 5.74 -1.22
CA ASN A 310 -28.70 7.16 -1.53
C ASN A 310 -29.06 7.99 -0.30
N ASN A 311 -29.90 7.46 0.60
CA ASN A 311 -30.23 8.15 1.86
C ASN A 311 -28.99 8.30 2.75
N PHE A 312 -28.08 7.33 2.70
CA PHE A 312 -26.80 7.38 3.37
C PHE A 312 -25.85 8.40 2.70
N TYR A 313 -25.54 8.25 1.41
CA TYR A 313 -24.55 9.10 0.73
C TYR A 313 -24.92 10.59 0.71
N LYS A 314 -26.22 10.94 0.73
CA LYS A 314 -26.67 12.34 0.84
C LYS A 314 -26.33 13.01 2.17
N LYS A 315 -26.08 12.22 3.22
CA LYS A 315 -25.67 12.73 4.54
C LYS A 315 -24.17 13.00 4.59
N LEU A 316 -23.39 12.43 3.67
CA LEU A 316 -21.94 12.58 3.64
C LEU A 316 -21.54 13.97 3.14
N SER A 317 -20.58 14.57 3.83
CA SER A 317 -20.01 15.86 3.45
C SER A 317 -18.86 15.68 2.47
N LEU A 318 -19.18 15.44 1.19
CA LEU A 318 -18.15 15.26 0.15
C LEU A 318 -17.45 16.57 -0.24
N SER A 319 -16.14 16.47 -0.51
CA SER A 319 -15.22 17.55 -0.84
C SER A 319 -14.51 17.29 -2.18
N PRO A 320 -13.92 18.33 -2.80
CA PRO A 320 -13.08 18.15 -3.99
C PRO A 320 -11.92 17.17 -3.72
N LEU A 321 -11.64 16.31 -4.70
CA LEU A 321 -10.66 15.23 -4.59
C LEU A 321 -9.23 15.76 -4.80
N ARG A 322 -8.28 15.26 -4.00
CA ARG A 322 -6.85 15.61 -4.09
C ARG A 322 -6.12 14.81 -5.17
N TYR A 323 -6.64 13.64 -5.50
CA TYR A 323 -6.11 12.73 -6.52
C TYR A 323 -7.20 12.40 -7.53
N ASN A 324 -6.81 11.94 -8.71
CA ASN A 324 -7.75 11.44 -9.69
C ASN A 324 -8.38 10.14 -9.16
N VAL A 325 -9.70 10.07 -9.06
CA VAL A 325 -10.40 8.83 -8.67
C VAL A 325 -11.20 8.36 -9.87
N TYR A 326 -11.07 7.11 -10.27
CA TYR A 326 -11.83 6.53 -11.38
C TYR A 326 -12.99 5.71 -10.84
N SER A 327 -14.14 5.79 -11.52
CA SER A 327 -15.31 4.95 -11.22
C SER A 327 -15.36 3.75 -12.14
N CYS A 328 -15.61 2.57 -11.59
CA CYS A 328 -15.94 1.38 -12.36
C CYS A 328 -17.31 1.50 -13.05
N CYS A 329 -18.18 2.36 -12.53
CA CYS A 329 -19.51 2.62 -13.08
C CYS A 329 -19.50 3.55 -14.29
N SER A 330 -18.65 4.58 -14.36
CA SER A 330 -18.56 5.46 -15.54
C SER A 330 -17.40 5.09 -16.47
N THR A 331 -16.41 4.35 -15.95
CA THR A 331 -15.09 4.09 -16.55
C THR A 331 -14.18 5.31 -16.70
N GLU A 332 -14.61 6.44 -16.16
CA GLU A 332 -13.94 7.74 -16.24
C GLU A 332 -13.62 8.27 -14.84
N GLN A 333 -12.90 9.38 -14.76
CA GLN A 333 -12.65 10.07 -13.51
C GLN A 333 -13.95 10.57 -12.86
N TYR A 334 -14.00 10.53 -11.54
CA TYR A 334 -15.07 11.11 -10.74
C TYR A 334 -15.18 12.60 -11.00
N PRO A 335 -16.40 13.14 -11.04
CA PRO A 335 -16.61 14.57 -11.22
C PRO A 335 -16.07 15.37 -10.03
N SER A 336 -15.71 16.63 -10.27
CA SER A 336 -15.22 17.53 -9.22
C SER A 336 -16.32 18.01 -8.26
N SER A 337 -17.58 17.92 -8.67
CA SER A 337 -18.76 18.37 -7.92
C SER A 337 -19.18 17.29 -6.90
N PRO A 338 -19.24 17.60 -5.59
CA PRO A 338 -19.70 16.65 -4.57
C PRO A 338 -21.08 16.04 -4.86
N CYS A 339 -22.01 16.82 -5.42
CA CYS A 339 -23.35 16.31 -5.76
C CYS A 339 -23.29 15.25 -6.87
N ASP A 340 -22.44 15.47 -7.87
CA ASP A 340 -22.28 14.52 -8.98
C ASP A 340 -21.48 13.29 -8.54
N GLN A 341 -20.57 13.43 -7.56
CA GLN A 341 -19.90 12.30 -6.91
C GLN A 341 -20.91 11.39 -6.17
N VAL A 342 -21.83 11.98 -5.39
CA VAL A 342 -22.91 11.23 -4.74
C VAL A 342 -23.80 10.54 -5.77
N GLN A 343 -24.17 11.22 -6.86
CA GLN A 343 -24.98 10.60 -7.92
C GLN A 343 -24.28 9.37 -8.52
N LEU A 344 -22.98 9.46 -8.80
CA LEU A 344 -22.22 8.35 -9.36
C LEU A 344 -22.06 7.20 -8.35
N LEU A 345 -21.82 7.49 -7.07
CA LEU A 345 -21.78 6.49 -5.99
C LEU A 345 -23.11 5.73 -5.85
N VAL A 346 -24.24 6.41 -5.99
CA VAL A 346 -25.57 5.80 -5.97
C VAL A 346 -25.79 4.94 -7.21
N GLN A 347 -25.40 5.46 -8.38
CA GLN A 347 -25.56 4.78 -9.65
C GLN A 347 -24.74 3.49 -9.72
N GLN A 348 -23.55 3.45 -9.09
CA GLN A 348 -22.71 2.25 -9.07
C GLN A 348 -23.45 1.01 -8.59
N TRP A 349 -24.43 1.15 -7.69
CA TRP A 349 -25.15 0.04 -7.10
C TRP A 349 -26.07 -0.69 -8.08
N ILE A 350 -26.43 -0.06 -9.20
CA ILE A 350 -27.37 -0.59 -10.20
C ILE A 350 -26.75 -0.74 -11.60
N GLU A 351 -25.49 -0.36 -11.75
CA GLU A 351 -24.74 -0.44 -13.01
C GLU A 351 -23.52 -1.36 -12.86
N PRO A 352 -23.12 -2.10 -13.91
CA PRO A 352 -22.06 -3.08 -13.84
C PRO A 352 -20.71 -2.43 -13.50
N VAL A 353 -19.93 -3.13 -12.67
CA VAL A 353 -18.53 -2.78 -12.35
C VAL A 353 -17.65 -3.12 -13.55
N ARG A 354 -17.17 -2.11 -14.29
CA ARG A 354 -16.34 -2.28 -15.48
C ARG A 354 -14.86 -2.06 -15.18
N PHE A 355 -14.34 -2.83 -14.23
CA PHE A 355 -12.96 -2.69 -13.72
C PHE A 355 -11.91 -2.90 -14.81
N ARG A 356 -12.08 -3.90 -15.68
CA ARG A 356 -11.19 -4.12 -16.84
C ARG A 356 -11.07 -2.85 -17.70
N GLN A 357 -12.20 -2.21 -18.00
CA GLN A 357 -12.22 -1.03 -18.85
C GLN A 357 -11.59 0.18 -18.15
N VAL A 358 -11.81 0.35 -16.84
CA VAL A 358 -11.13 1.40 -16.05
C VAL A 358 -9.61 1.24 -16.11
N LEU A 359 -9.08 0.04 -15.91
CA LEU A 359 -7.63 -0.19 -15.99
C LEU A 359 -7.05 0.20 -17.35
N LEU A 360 -7.76 -0.14 -18.43
CA LEU A 360 -7.37 0.25 -19.79
C LEU A 360 -7.45 1.77 -20.01
N ASN A 361 -8.43 2.46 -19.41
CA ASN A 361 -8.54 3.92 -19.46
C ASN A 361 -7.41 4.59 -18.65
N MET A 362 -7.15 4.14 -17.42
CA MET A 362 -6.02 4.61 -16.62
C MET A 362 -4.68 4.42 -17.34
N TYR A 363 -4.50 3.30 -18.05
CA TYR A 363 -3.33 3.08 -18.89
C TYR A 363 -3.25 4.08 -20.05
N ARG A 364 -4.37 4.38 -20.73
CA ARG A 364 -4.42 5.42 -21.78
C ARG A 364 -4.07 6.79 -21.23
N ASP A 365 -4.45 7.07 -19.98
CA ASP A 365 -4.16 8.31 -19.27
C ASP A 365 -2.74 8.38 -18.69
N GLY A 366 -1.89 7.38 -18.99
CA GLY A 366 -0.46 7.39 -18.67
C GLY A 366 -0.05 6.56 -17.46
N GLN A 367 -0.99 5.96 -16.73
CA GLN A 367 -0.66 5.12 -15.57
C GLN A 367 0.08 3.85 -16.00
N ARG A 368 1.18 3.52 -15.32
CA ARG A 368 2.02 2.33 -15.60
C ARG A 368 2.36 1.51 -14.37
N LEU A 369 2.26 2.08 -13.17
CA LEU A 369 2.55 1.42 -11.91
C LEU A 369 1.27 1.32 -11.09
N PHE A 370 0.77 0.11 -10.89
CA PHE A 370 -0.45 -0.17 -10.14
C PHE A 370 -0.14 -0.93 -8.87
N LEU A 371 -0.73 -0.52 -7.75
CA LEU A 371 -0.60 -1.15 -6.44
C LEU A 371 -1.98 -1.47 -5.87
N GLU A 372 -2.26 -2.75 -5.63
CA GLU A 372 -3.42 -3.19 -4.84
C GLU A 372 -3.13 -3.01 -3.34
N LEU A 373 -4.04 -2.32 -2.62
CA LEU A 373 -4.03 -2.24 -1.16
C LEU A 373 -5.04 -3.22 -0.60
N ASN A 374 -4.60 -4.43 -0.27
CA ASN A 374 -5.45 -5.49 0.21
C ASN A 374 -4.65 -6.54 1.00
N ALA A 375 -5.36 -7.43 1.68
CA ALA A 375 -4.80 -8.64 2.26
C ALA A 375 -4.57 -9.75 1.22
N SER A 376 -5.45 -9.83 0.21
CA SER A 376 -5.34 -10.76 -0.90
C SER A 376 -4.70 -10.10 -2.14
N ARG A 377 -4.65 -10.85 -3.24
CA ARG A 377 -4.11 -10.41 -4.55
C ARG A 377 -5.18 -10.47 -5.65
N THR A 378 -6.44 -10.21 -5.28
CA THR A 378 -7.58 -10.40 -6.17
C THR A 378 -7.56 -9.41 -7.34
N LEU A 379 -7.46 -8.11 -7.04
CA LEU A 379 -7.42 -7.09 -8.10
C LEU A 379 -6.12 -7.18 -8.91
N LEU A 380 -5.01 -7.57 -8.27
CA LEU A 380 -3.75 -7.86 -8.96
C LEU A 380 -3.95 -8.94 -10.02
N GLY A 381 -4.62 -10.06 -9.69
CA GLY A 381 -4.90 -11.12 -10.66
C GLY A 381 -5.76 -10.66 -11.84
N PHE A 382 -6.74 -9.78 -11.58
CA PHE A 382 -7.54 -9.17 -12.64
C PHE A 382 -6.71 -8.23 -13.53
N ALA A 383 -5.83 -7.43 -12.93
CA ALA A 383 -4.93 -6.56 -13.67
C ALA A 383 -3.90 -7.36 -14.49
N GLU A 384 -3.33 -8.44 -13.95
CA GLU A 384 -2.41 -9.34 -14.67
C GLU A 384 -3.09 -9.98 -15.89
N SER A 385 -4.34 -10.40 -15.75
CA SER A 385 -5.14 -10.94 -16.87
C SER A 385 -5.45 -9.87 -17.92
N THR A 386 -5.79 -8.66 -17.48
CA THR A 386 -6.15 -7.52 -18.35
C THR A 386 -4.95 -7.01 -19.15
N PHE A 387 -3.80 -6.84 -18.50
CA PHE A 387 -2.57 -6.33 -19.11
C PHE A 387 -1.69 -7.42 -19.71
N ARG A 388 -2.21 -8.64 -19.90
CA ARG A 388 -1.45 -9.73 -20.52
C ARG A 388 -0.93 -9.30 -21.90
N GLY A 389 0.38 -9.30 -22.06
CA GLY A 389 1.07 -8.89 -23.30
C GLY A 389 1.60 -7.46 -23.29
N PHE A 390 1.20 -6.62 -22.31
CA PHE A 390 1.77 -5.30 -22.09
C PHE A 390 3.17 -5.47 -21.47
N GLN A 391 4.15 -4.71 -21.97
CA GLN A 391 5.56 -4.82 -21.55
C GLN A 391 5.98 -3.69 -20.61
N ASP A 392 5.17 -2.63 -20.50
CA ASP A 392 5.47 -1.39 -19.80
C ASP A 392 4.63 -1.19 -18.53
N VAL A 393 3.90 -2.22 -18.08
CA VAL A 393 3.05 -2.17 -16.88
C VAL A 393 3.69 -2.90 -15.70
N SER A 394 3.63 -2.28 -14.54
CA SER A 394 4.13 -2.79 -13.26
C SER A 394 2.94 -3.01 -12.33
N LEU A 395 2.74 -4.24 -11.85
CA LEU A 395 1.61 -4.59 -11.00
C LEU A 395 2.14 -5.11 -9.66
N LEU A 396 1.71 -4.51 -8.56
CA LEU A 396 2.16 -4.79 -7.19
C LEU A 396 0.95 -4.96 -6.25
N SER A 397 1.15 -5.61 -5.11
CA SER A 397 0.14 -5.75 -4.06
C SER A 397 0.80 -5.73 -2.69
N THR A 398 0.10 -5.20 -1.69
CA THR A 398 0.47 -5.32 -0.27
C THR A 398 0.05 -6.67 0.33
N GLY A 399 -0.77 -7.45 -0.38
CA GLY A 399 -1.28 -8.74 0.05
C GLY A 399 -0.35 -9.92 -0.28
N SER A 400 -0.51 -11.02 0.45
CA SER A 400 0.22 -12.27 0.22
C SER A 400 -0.74 -13.43 -0.05
N SER A 401 -0.28 -14.43 -0.81
CA SER A 401 -1.01 -15.69 -0.97
C SER A 401 -0.85 -16.63 0.24
N LYS A 402 -0.03 -16.26 1.23
CA LYS A 402 0.19 -17.02 2.46
C LYS A 402 -0.37 -16.25 3.66
N GLN A 403 -1.04 -16.97 4.57
CA GLN A 403 -1.46 -16.44 5.87
C GLN A 403 -0.23 -15.97 6.67
N SER A 404 -0.41 -14.91 7.48
CA SER A 404 0.55 -14.45 8.50
C SER A 404 1.88 -13.80 8.03
N GLU A 405 1.97 -13.29 6.79
CA GLU A 405 3.18 -12.61 6.27
C GLU A 405 2.95 -11.10 5.98
N SER A 406 2.05 -10.41 6.71
CA SER A 406 1.63 -9.04 6.31
C SER A 406 2.74 -8.00 6.36
N ILE A 407 3.66 -8.07 7.33
CA ILE A 407 4.84 -7.17 7.36
C ILE A 407 5.81 -7.47 6.20
N ASP A 408 5.97 -8.73 5.82
CA ASP A 408 6.88 -9.14 4.74
C ASP A 408 6.31 -8.71 3.40
N ALA A 409 5.01 -8.94 3.18
CA ALA A 409 4.30 -8.52 1.98
C ALA A 409 4.32 -7.01 1.83
N PHE A 410 4.09 -6.26 2.93
CA PHE A 410 4.24 -4.81 2.94
C PHE A 410 5.67 -4.38 2.60
N ALA A 411 6.68 -4.94 3.26
CA ALA A 411 8.09 -4.63 2.98
C ALA A 411 8.49 -4.94 1.52
N GLN A 412 7.99 -6.05 0.97
CA GLN A 412 8.18 -6.41 -0.44
C GLN A 412 7.51 -5.42 -1.38
N ALA A 413 6.30 -4.95 -1.05
CA ALA A 413 5.61 -3.94 -1.84
C ALA A 413 6.37 -2.61 -1.85
N ILE A 414 6.82 -2.11 -0.68
CA ILE A 414 7.63 -0.89 -0.58
C ILE A 414 8.94 -1.03 -1.34
N MET A 415 9.62 -2.17 -1.18
CA MET A 415 10.84 -2.47 -1.93
C MET A 415 10.58 -2.46 -3.43
N ALA A 416 9.50 -3.10 -3.89
CA ALA A 416 9.16 -3.16 -5.30
C ALA A 416 8.83 -1.78 -5.88
N LEU A 417 8.11 -0.92 -5.13
CA LEU A 417 7.88 0.47 -5.53
C LEU A 417 9.19 1.23 -5.69
N TRP A 418 10.10 1.12 -4.72
CA TRP A 418 11.41 1.76 -4.79
C TRP A 418 12.25 1.24 -5.97
N LEU A 419 12.21 -0.07 -6.25
CA LEU A 419 12.88 -0.65 -7.42
C LEU A 419 12.31 -0.14 -8.75
N ARG A 420 11.05 0.30 -8.78
CA ARG A 420 10.40 0.91 -9.96
C ARG A 420 10.64 2.41 -10.10
N GLY A 421 11.39 3.02 -9.18
CA GLY A 421 11.76 4.43 -9.26
C GLY A 421 10.96 5.37 -8.36
N MET A 422 10.04 4.85 -7.54
CA MET A 422 9.39 5.65 -6.49
C MET A 422 10.42 6.09 -5.44
N GLU A 423 10.27 7.30 -4.92
CA GLU A 423 11.07 7.79 -3.80
C GLU A 423 10.38 7.41 -2.48
N VAL A 424 11.11 6.68 -1.65
CA VAL A 424 10.63 6.25 -0.33
C VAL A 424 11.33 7.11 0.71
N ASN A 425 10.56 7.74 1.59
CA ASN A 425 11.11 8.38 2.77
C ASN A 425 11.56 7.31 3.76
N TRP A 426 12.80 6.90 3.58
CA TRP A 426 13.41 5.85 4.37
C TRP A 426 13.56 6.22 5.84
N ASP A 427 13.82 7.48 6.18
CA ASP A 427 13.88 7.90 7.59
C ASP A 427 12.56 7.60 8.30
N LYS A 428 11.43 7.81 7.60
CA LYS A 428 10.10 7.47 8.12
C LYS A 428 9.83 5.97 8.24
N TRP A 429 10.56 5.11 7.53
CA TRP A 429 10.41 3.66 7.69
C TRP A 429 10.79 3.19 9.09
N ASP A 430 11.86 3.74 9.67
CA ASP A 430 12.27 3.35 11.03
C ASP A 430 11.26 3.87 12.08
N ASP A 431 10.62 5.03 11.80
CA ASP A 431 9.56 5.63 12.63
C ASP A 431 8.25 4.79 12.63
N LEU A 432 8.04 3.93 11.63
CA LEU A 432 6.88 3.03 11.62
C LEU A 432 6.94 2.03 12.78
N PHE A 433 8.12 1.74 13.33
CA PHE A 433 8.32 0.70 14.33
C PHE A 433 8.40 1.30 15.74
N ALA A 434 7.43 0.97 16.60
CA ALA A 434 7.31 1.50 17.97
C ALA A 434 8.52 1.23 18.89
N PHE A 435 9.37 0.27 18.52
CA PHE A 435 10.41 -0.30 19.37
C PHE A 435 11.84 0.01 18.92
N SER A 436 12.04 0.73 17.80
CA SER A 436 13.39 1.05 17.31
C SER A 436 14.24 1.75 18.39
N ASP A 437 13.65 2.71 19.11
CA ASP A 437 14.27 3.42 20.23
C ASP A 437 14.43 2.55 21.50
N LEU A 438 13.46 1.66 21.78
CA LEU A 438 13.46 0.80 22.97
C LEU A 438 14.50 -0.32 22.88
N LEU A 439 14.80 -0.77 21.67
CA LEU A 439 15.76 -1.83 21.42
C LEU A 439 17.22 -1.36 21.54
N SER A 440 17.46 -0.05 21.78
CA SER A 440 18.81 0.54 21.92
C SER A 440 19.74 0.08 20.78
N LEU A 441 19.18 0.00 19.58
CA LEU A 441 19.87 -0.58 18.45
C LEU A 441 21.13 0.23 18.17
N PRO A 442 22.26 -0.43 17.89
CA PRO A 442 23.47 0.29 17.55
C PRO A 442 23.17 1.18 16.34
N GLU A 443 23.50 2.46 16.46
CA GLU A 443 23.41 3.39 15.35
C GLU A 443 24.25 2.81 14.21
N ILE A 444 23.57 2.31 13.18
CA ILE A 444 24.25 1.77 12.03
C ILE A 444 24.97 2.95 11.40
N VAL A 445 26.30 2.95 11.47
CA VAL A 445 27.10 3.92 10.72
C VAL A 445 26.90 3.59 9.24
N ARG A 446 25.89 4.23 8.66
CA ARG A 446 25.54 4.17 7.26
C ARG A 446 26.66 4.92 6.52
N PRO A 447 27.52 4.26 5.73
CA PRO A 447 28.50 4.98 4.95
C PRO A 447 27.71 5.85 3.97
N SER A 448 27.90 7.16 4.09
CA SER A 448 27.16 8.14 3.31
C SER A 448 27.37 7.91 1.80
N HIS A 449 28.54 7.38 1.42
CA HIS A 449 28.94 7.15 0.03
C HIS A 449 29.93 5.98 -0.07
N ALA A 450 29.74 5.11 -1.07
CA ALA A 450 30.84 4.31 -1.62
C ALA A 450 31.21 4.96 -2.95
N VAL A 451 32.23 5.80 -2.97
CA VAL A 451 32.74 6.36 -4.23
C VAL A 451 33.69 5.33 -4.80
N SER A 452 33.37 4.77 -5.97
CA SER A 452 34.37 4.07 -6.76
C SER A 452 35.39 5.11 -7.24
N ILE A 453 36.55 5.15 -6.58
CA ILE A 453 37.69 5.93 -7.08
C ILE A 453 38.27 5.15 -8.25
N SER A 454 37.63 5.27 -9.41
CA SER A 454 38.17 4.86 -10.71
C SER A 454 39.00 6.01 -11.31
N HIS A 455 39.85 6.64 -10.50
CA HIS A 455 40.86 7.51 -11.06
C HIS A 455 42.04 6.64 -11.50
N GLU A 456 42.40 6.70 -12.78
CA GLU A 456 43.83 6.76 -13.11
C GLU A 456 44.39 7.84 -12.18
N LEU A 457 45.14 7.42 -11.16
CA LEU A 457 45.91 8.35 -10.35
C LEU A 457 46.86 9.05 -11.30
N TYR A 458 46.49 10.24 -11.76
CA TYR A 458 47.42 11.18 -12.38
C TYR A 458 48.38 11.65 -11.28
N GLN A 459 49.33 10.78 -10.93
CA GLN A 459 50.52 11.19 -10.21
C GLN A 459 51.32 12.05 -11.16
N PHE A 460 51.22 13.37 -10.98
CA PHE A 460 52.29 14.24 -11.46
C PHE A 460 53.56 13.81 -10.72
N SER A 461 54.56 13.36 -11.47
CA SER A 461 55.87 13.17 -10.89
C SER A 461 56.32 14.53 -10.32
N SER A 462 57.07 14.53 -9.23
CA SER A 462 57.59 15.77 -8.64
C SER A 462 58.42 16.62 -9.63
N GLU A 463 58.86 16.02 -10.74
CA GLU A 463 59.56 16.70 -11.83
C GLU A 463 58.58 17.47 -12.74
N ASP A 464 57.44 16.88 -13.09
CA ASP A 464 56.40 17.53 -13.92
C ASP A 464 55.77 18.72 -13.20
N TYR A 465 55.53 18.57 -11.89
CA TYR A 465 54.99 19.65 -11.07
C TYR A 465 55.99 20.82 -10.91
N LYS A 466 57.29 20.51 -10.77
CA LYS A 466 58.35 21.52 -10.75
C LYS A 466 58.48 22.23 -12.10
N ALA A 467 58.41 21.51 -13.22
CA ALA A 467 58.49 22.11 -14.55
C ALA A 467 57.29 23.05 -14.84
N ALA A 468 56.08 22.66 -14.44
CA ALA A 468 54.88 23.48 -14.56
C ALA A 468 54.93 24.74 -13.66
N TRP A 469 55.41 24.61 -12.42
CA TRP A 469 55.52 25.73 -11.49
C TRP A 469 56.64 26.72 -11.87
N SER A 470 57.72 26.20 -12.46
CA SER A 470 58.86 27.03 -12.92
C SER A 470 58.55 27.83 -14.19
N SER A 471 57.53 27.42 -14.95
CA SER A 471 57.09 28.09 -16.18
C SER A 471 55.91 29.04 -15.95
N ALA A 472 55.26 28.97 -14.79
CA ALA A 472 54.23 29.91 -14.38
C ALA A 472 54.88 31.23 -13.90
N SER A 473 55.00 32.20 -14.82
CA SER A 473 55.36 33.57 -14.45
C SER A 473 54.21 34.23 -13.68
N CYS A 474 54.26 34.22 -12.35
CA CYS A 474 53.39 35.05 -11.54
C CYS A 474 53.95 36.48 -11.48
N SER A 475 53.23 37.43 -12.07
CA SER A 475 53.34 38.85 -11.72
C SER A 475 52.98 39.02 -10.24
N GLU A 476 53.83 39.73 -9.49
CA GLU A 476 53.66 39.96 -8.05
C GLU A 476 52.26 40.51 -7.70
N PRO A 477 51.56 39.98 -6.69
CA PRO A 477 50.33 40.57 -6.20
C PRO A 477 50.64 41.83 -5.39
N SER A 478 49.89 42.90 -5.65
CA SER A 478 49.91 44.16 -4.91
C SER A 478 49.63 43.96 -3.42
N SER A 479 50.45 44.59 -2.60
CA SER A 479 50.47 44.53 -1.14
C SER A 479 49.35 45.31 -0.46
N ASP A 480 48.10 44.82 -0.56
CA ASP A 480 47.01 45.33 0.29
C ASP A 480 46.07 44.19 0.68
N CYS A 481 46.33 43.56 1.83
CA CYS A 481 45.32 42.87 2.63
C CYS A 481 45.88 42.64 4.04
N SER A 482 45.53 43.54 4.95
CA SER A 482 45.75 43.41 6.40
C SER A 482 44.93 42.25 6.96
N SER A 483 45.60 41.33 7.66
CA SER A 483 45.04 40.18 8.37
C SER A 483 44.17 40.59 9.57
N SER A 484 42.93 40.12 9.62
CA SER A 484 42.15 40.02 10.86
C SER A 484 42.18 38.58 11.34
N ASP A 485 42.92 38.34 12.43
CA ASP A 485 42.92 37.07 13.16
C ASP A 485 41.52 36.84 13.76
N GLN A 486 40.86 35.76 13.35
CA GLN A 486 39.75 35.17 14.12
C GLN A 486 40.14 33.75 14.54
N GLU A 487 40.31 33.59 15.85
CA GLU A 487 40.56 32.30 16.50
C GLU A 487 39.37 31.35 16.28
N TYR A 488 39.68 30.14 15.82
CA TYR A 488 38.75 29.03 15.67
C TYR A 488 38.54 28.35 17.03
N VAL A 489 37.32 28.42 17.59
CA VAL A 489 36.94 27.71 18.82
C VAL A 489 36.26 26.39 18.46
N ALA A 490 36.89 25.26 18.85
CA ALA A 490 36.31 23.93 18.66
C ALA A 490 35.13 23.68 19.63
N PRO A 491 34.03 23.03 19.18
CA PRO A 491 32.91 22.73 20.07
C PRO A 491 33.26 21.60 21.04
N GLN A 492 33.08 21.84 22.34
CA GLN A 492 33.21 20.83 23.38
C GLN A 492 32.02 19.85 23.34
N THR A 493 32.27 18.58 23.04
CA THR A 493 31.32 17.49 23.22
C THR A 493 31.26 17.07 24.69
N SER A 494 30.15 17.36 25.37
CA SER A 494 29.88 16.83 26.71
C SER A 494 29.38 15.39 26.61
N THR A 495 30.21 14.42 27.02
CA THR A 495 29.78 13.04 27.26
C THR A 495 28.87 12.98 28.48
N LYS A 496 27.57 12.73 28.28
CA LYS A 496 26.66 12.32 29.37
C LYS A 496 26.69 10.80 29.50
N THR A 497 27.26 10.32 30.58
CA THR A 497 27.19 8.92 31.01
C THR A 497 25.76 8.61 31.47
N LEU A 498 25.06 7.70 30.78
CA LEU A 498 23.74 7.20 31.20
C LEU A 498 23.93 6.08 32.24
N VAL A 499 23.36 6.29 33.43
CA VAL A 499 23.27 5.31 34.52
C VAL A 499 22.05 4.40 34.25
N PRO A 500 22.14 3.08 34.45
CA PRO A 500 21.04 2.17 34.17
C PRO A 500 19.96 2.20 35.28
N GLY A 501 18.70 2.24 34.86
CA GLY A 501 17.55 1.69 35.59
C GLY A 501 16.65 2.67 36.36
N ASN A 502 15.55 3.10 35.73
CA ASN A 502 14.29 3.36 36.46
C ASN A 502 13.09 3.12 35.51
N PRO A 503 12.19 2.15 35.77
CA PRO A 503 11.03 1.86 34.92
C PRO A 503 10.06 3.04 34.73
N LEU A 504 10.10 4.06 35.61
CA LEU A 504 9.33 5.31 35.42
C LEU A 504 9.87 6.19 34.28
N ASN A 505 11.16 6.09 33.95
CA ASN A 505 11.74 6.79 32.80
C ASN A 505 11.30 6.18 31.47
N ALA A 506 11.04 4.87 31.42
CA ALA A 506 10.55 4.20 30.22
C ALA A 506 9.13 4.68 29.86
N ILE A 507 8.27 4.92 30.84
CA ILE A 507 6.91 5.46 30.61
C ILE A 507 6.96 6.91 30.14
N ALA A 508 7.83 7.74 30.74
CA ALA A 508 8.02 9.13 30.32
C ALA A 508 8.64 9.24 28.91
N GLN A 509 9.60 8.35 28.59
CA GLN A 509 10.19 8.23 27.25
C GLN A 509 9.18 7.71 26.23
N HIS A 510 8.32 6.76 26.60
CA HIS A 510 7.26 6.24 25.74
C HIS A 510 6.19 7.31 25.45
N GLN A 511 5.81 8.13 26.44
CA GLN A 511 4.92 9.27 26.24
C GLN A 511 5.55 10.39 25.39
N GLN A 512 6.87 10.57 25.47
CA GLN A 512 7.59 11.55 24.66
C GLN A 512 7.81 11.07 23.21
N ALA A 513 8.07 9.77 23.01
CA ALA A 513 8.13 9.12 21.70
C ALA A 513 6.77 9.13 21.01
N MET A 514 5.69 8.83 21.74
CA MET A 514 4.31 8.93 21.25
C MET A 514 3.97 10.35 20.77
N ARG A 515 4.44 11.41 21.46
CA ARG A 515 4.25 12.80 21.01
C ARG A 515 5.01 13.11 19.73
N ARG A 516 6.22 12.57 19.54
CA ARG A 516 7.02 12.74 18.31
C ARG A 516 6.43 11.98 17.13
N VAL A 517 5.91 10.78 17.36
CA VAL A 517 5.19 9.98 16.35
C VAL A 517 3.96 10.76 15.88
N LEU A 518 3.20 11.31 16.83
CA LEU A 518 2.09 12.21 16.53
C LEU A 518 2.57 13.42 15.73
N ASP A 519 3.55 14.20 16.20
CA ASP A 519 4.07 15.39 15.50
C ASP A 519 4.59 15.12 14.07
N SER A 520 4.88 13.87 13.71
CA SER A 520 5.40 13.48 12.39
C SER A 520 4.36 12.93 11.40
N LEU A 521 3.10 12.79 11.85
CA LEU A 521 1.96 12.47 11.00
C LEU A 521 1.38 13.76 10.41
N ASP A 522 0.85 13.71 9.18
CA ASP A 522 0.18 14.87 8.55
C ASP A 522 -0.92 15.41 9.48
N ARG A 523 -1.18 16.73 9.46
CA ARG A 523 -2.14 17.41 10.33
C ARG A 523 -3.49 16.70 10.37
N ASN A 524 -3.94 16.11 9.27
CA ASN A 524 -5.22 15.40 9.20
C ASN A 524 -5.17 14.01 9.85
N THR A 525 -4.06 13.27 9.75
CA THR A 525 -3.86 11.99 10.46
C THR A 525 -3.65 12.25 11.96
N LEU A 526 -3.01 13.36 12.30
CA LEU A 526 -2.89 13.89 13.65
C LEU A 526 -4.23 14.30 14.26
N ILE A 527 -5.09 15.00 13.51
CA ILE A 527 -6.42 15.41 13.97
C ILE A 527 -7.30 14.19 14.26
N LEU A 528 -7.23 13.16 13.40
CA LEU A 528 -7.87 11.86 13.63
C LEU A 528 -7.37 11.22 14.93
N LEU A 529 -6.05 11.09 15.11
CA LEU A 529 -5.46 10.38 16.25
C LEU A 529 -5.51 11.16 17.59
N ASP A 530 -5.46 12.50 17.57
CA ASP A 530 -5.51 13.35 18.76
C ASP A 530 -6.94 13.50 19.31
N ARG A 531 -7.96 13.40 18.43
CA ARG A 531 -9.37 13.33 18.84
C ARG A 531 -9.74 11.94 19.38
N MET A 532 -9.22 10.87 18.80
CA MET A 532 -9.37 9.49 19.29
C MET A 532 -8.93 9.30 20.76
N LYS A 533 -7.98 10.11 21.25
CA LYS A 533 -7.53 10.06 22.66
C LYS A 533 -8.42 10.80 23.65
N ASN A 534 -9.26 11.73 23.20
CA ASN A 534 -10.00 12.63 24.09
C ASN A 534 -11.46 12.20 24.31
N ASP A 535 -11.98 11.23 23.55
CA ASP A 535 -13.37 10.73 23.67
C ASP A 535 -13.50 9.39 24.42
N SER A 536 -12.41 8.82 24.95
CA SER A 536 -12.49 7.67 25.87
C SER A 536 -12.95 8.05 27.30
N SER A 537 -13.56 9.23 27.47
CA SER A 537 -14.02 9.76 28.74
C SER A 537 -15.40 10.43 28.67
N THR A 538 -16.38 9.75 28.06
CA THR A 538 -17.81 9.96 28.34
C THR A 538 -18.58 8.67 28.19
#